data_AF-A0A433P5C7-F1
#
_entry.id   AF-A0A433P5C7-F1
#
_cell.length_a   1.000
_cell.length_b   1.000
_cell.length_c   1.000
_cell.angle_alpha   90.00
_cell.angle_beta   90.00
_cell.angle_gamma   90.00
#
_symmetry.space_group_name_H-M   'P 1'
#
loop_
_entity.id
_entity.type
_entity.pdbx_description
1 polymer ?
#
loop_
_entity_poly.entity_id
_entity_poly.type
_entity_poly.pdbx_seq_one_letter_code
_entity_poly.pdbx_strand_id
1 'polypeptide(L)'
;MNALCALLHFCENHGPRTVFCTQAFHTKAHPSPPSTPSSTSPCSPTPFRPTTRPNSNGSSSSYHNPHVQSSTAGTSPKDIDASSTKYQGRSPAAPPAPQVMATSSCPACTAQIPFITITNPDGSEWTQEAKGFYTSDGEDENVHYFGSRNPDDPQLYAAVRHACVRRWESFLSIEFCPGRDGPVIFGDDKNGYVLSYMFKLRDSQARGENRFYSFIILMTDRVYLVSCWQFLVG
;
A
#
# COMPACT_ATOMS: atom_id res chain seq x y z
N MET A 1 -12.81 -13.73 -9.29
CA MET A 1 -12.19 -12.67 -10.10
C MET A 1 -11.74 -11.60 -9.14
N ASN A 2 -10.46 -11.20 -9.16
CA ASN A 2 -9.94 -10.26 -8.15
C ASN A 2 -9.74 -8.90 -8.83
N ALA A 3 -10.70 -8.00 -8.64
CA ALA A 3 -10.57 -6.60 -9.01
C ALA A 3 -10.28 -5.78 -7.75
N LEU A 4 -9.44 -4.75 -7.88
CA LEU A 4 -9.24 -3.74 -6.86
C LEU A 4 -9.78 -2.41 -7.37
N CYS A 5 -10.65 -1.79 -6.59
CA CYS A 5 -11.13 -0.44 -6.81
C CYS A 5 -10.41 0.50 -5.84
N ALA A 6 -9.93 1.66 -6.28
CA ALA A 6 -9.33 2.63 -5.37
C ALA A 6 -9.64 4.07 -5.76
N LEU A 7 -9.71 4.92 -4.72
CA LEU A 7 -9.77 6.36 -4.85
C LEU A 7 -8.37 6.93 -4.63
N LEU A 8 -7.90 7.66 -5.63
CA LEU A 8 -6.63 8.37 -5.61
C LEU A 8 -6.88 9.87 -5.45
N HIS A 9 -5.95 10.53 -4.78
CA HIS A 9 -5.91 11.97 -4.65
C HIS A 9 -4.55 12.48 -5.09
N PHE A 10 -4.55 13.53 -5.91
CA PHE A 10 -3.34 14.28 -6.15
C PHE A 10 -3.23 15.44 -5.16
N CYS A 11 -2.31 15.29 -4.20
CA CYS A 11 -2.02 16.32 -3.22
C CYS A 11 -0.86 17.19 -3.69
N GLU A 12 -1.01 18.51 -3.56
CA GLU A 12 0.05 19.46 -3.91
C GLU A 12 1.28 19.32 -2.99
N ASN A 13 1.08 18.90 -1.73
CA ASN A 13 2.15 18.76 -0.75
C ASN A 13 2.78 17.35 -0.75
N HIS A 14 1.96 16.31 -0.91
CA HIS A 14 2.39 14.91 -0.73
C HIS A 14 2.51 14.12 -2.04
N GLY A 15 2.16 14.75 -3.17
CA GLY A 15 2.07 14.11 -4.47
C GLY A 15 0.87 13.15 -4.59
N PRO A 16 0.94 12.20 -5.56
CA PRO A 16 -0.13 11.24 -5.81
C PRO A 16 -0.23 10.21 -4.68
N ARG A 17 -1.41 10.08 -4.07
CA ARG A 17 -1.70 9.22 -2.92
C ARG A 17 -2.97 8.41 -3.12
N THR A 18 -2.99 7.18 -2.59
CA THR A 18 -4.21 6.38 -2.45
C THR A 18 -4.92 6.84 -1.18
N VAL A 19 -6.19 7.22 -1.31
CA VAL A 19 -7.05 7.64 -0.18
C VAL A 19 -7.72 6.42 0.43
N PHE A 20 -8.27 5.55 -0.42
CA PHE A 20 -9.02 4.36 -0.02
C PHE A 20 -9.00 3.33 -1.14
N CYS A 21 -9.00 2.04 -0.80
CA CYS A 21 -9.10 0.94 -1.74
C CYS A 21 -10.03 -0.15 -1.22
N THR A 22 -10.75 -0.80 -2.13
CA THR A 22 -11.63 -1.93 -1.85
C THR A 22 -11.21 -3.11 -2.72
N GLN A 23 -11.14 -4.27 -2.10
CA GLN A 23 -10.79 -5.54 -2.74
C GLN A 23 -11.93 -6.53 -2.57
N ALA A 24 -12.19 -7.32 -3.61
CA ALA A 24 -13.12 -8.45 -3.55
C ALA A 24 -12.35 -9.76 -3.36
N PHE A 25 -12.79 -10.56 -2.39
CA PHE A 25 -12.27 -11.88 -2.05
C PHE A 25 -13.36 -12.92 -2.30
N HIS A 26 -12.95 -14.09 -2.79
CA HIS A 26 -13.83 -15.23 -2.97
C HIS A 26 -13.33 -16.38 -2.11
N THR A 27 -14.07 -16.73 -1.07
CA THR A 27 -13.82 -17.93 -0.28
C THR A 27 -14.28 -19.12 -1.11
N LYS A 28 -13.37 -20.05 -1.43
CA LYS A 28 -13.81 -21.31 -2.07
C LYS A 28 -14.58 -22.11 -1.02
N ALA A 29 -15.84 -22.43 -1.31
CA ALA A 29 -16.63 -23.32 -0.48
C ALA A 29 -15.82 -24.59 -0.19
N HIS A 30 -15.66 -24.91 1.09
CA HIS A 30 -14.99 -26.14 1.52
C HIS A 30 -15.76 -27.32 0.92
N PRO A 31 -15.12 -28.23 0.14
CA PRO A 31 -15.79 -29.48 -0.22
C PRO A 31 -16.13 -30.20 1.08
N SER A 32 -17.41 -30.53 1.27
CA SER A 32 -17.86 -31.35 2.39
C SER A 32 -17.00 -32.63 2.47
N PRO A 33 -16.58 -33.05 3.67
CA PRO A 33 -15.78 -34.27 3.79
C PRO A 33 -16.58 -35.47 3.26
N PRO A 34 -15.95 -36.40 2.53
CA PRO A 34 -16.62 -37.60 2.04
C PRO A 34 -17.15 -38.42 3.21
N SER A 35 -18.42 -38.82 3.10
CA SER A 35 -19.07 -39.79 3.99
C SER A 35 -18.25 -41.08 4.11
N THR A 36 -17.99 -41.45 5.36
CA THR A 36 -17.57 -42.73 5.95
C THR A 36 -17.24 -43.90 5.00
N PRO A 37 -16.03 -44.49 5.06
CA PRO A 37 -15.75 -45.77 4.42
C PRO A 37 -16.19 -46.94 5.30
N SER A 38 -17.14 -47.74 4.81
CA SER A 38 -17.50 -49.05 5.37
C SER A 38 -16.54 -50.14 4.88
N SER A 39 -15.76 -50.67 5.82
CA SER A 39 -15.31 -52.08 5.96
C SER A 39 -14.96 -52.90 4.71
N THR A 40 -13.67 -53.20 4.49
CA THR A 40 -13.18 -54.60 4.33
C THR A 40 -11.66 -54.69 4.48
N SER A 41 -11.18 -55.67 5.24
CA SER A 41 -9.79 -56.19 5.32
C SER A 41 -9.83 -57.69 4.93
N PRO A 42 -8.73 -58.48 4.86
CA PRO A 42 -7.28 -58.18 4.72
C PRO A 42 -6.57 -59.06 3.65
N CYS A 43 -5.32 -58.76 3.28
CA CYS A 43 -4.31 -59.79 2.98
C CYS A 43 -2.87 -59.25 3.09
N SER A 44 -2.01 -59.95 3.82
CA SER A 44 -0.54 -59.77 3.93
C SER A 44 0.18 -60.84 3.06
N PRO A 45 1.54 -61.04 3.06
CA PRO A 45 2.68 -60.28 3.60
C PRO A 45 3.98 -60.19 2.71
N THR A 46 4.79 -59.12 2.90
CA THR A 46 6.31 -59.03 2.88
C THR A 46 7.12 -59.36 1.58
N PRO A 47 8.44 -59.02 1.42
CA PRO A 47 9.46 -58.58 2.42
C PRO A 47 10.50 -57.47 2.06
N PHE A 48 11.12 -56.89 3.12
CA PHE A 48 12.55 -56.51 3.35
C PHE A 48 13.37 -55.77 2.25
N ARG A 49 14.24 -54.74 2.46
CA ARG A 49 14.88 -53.97 3.58
C ARG A 49 15.87 -52.95 2.89
N PRO A 50 16.80 -52.21 3.54
CA PRO A 50 16.70 -50.91 4.24
C PRO A 50 17.65 -49.75 3.78
N THR A 51 17.45 -48.57 4.40
CA THR A 51 18.43 -47.53 4.83
C THR A 51 19.21 -46.75 3.75
N THR A 52 19.50 -45.44 3.86
CA THR A 52 19.86 -44.62 5.03
C THR A 52 19.80 -43.13 4.64
N ARG A 53 19.31 -42.26 5.53
CA ARG A 53 19.78 -40.86 5.64
C ARG A 53 21.11 -40.85 6.40
N PRO A 54 21.92 -39.78 6.31
CA PRO A 54 21.96 -38.89 7.46
C PRO A 54 22.02 -37.40 7.10
N ASN A 55 22.07 -36.63 8.19
CA ASN A 55 21.73 -35.24 8.41
C ASN A 55 23.01 -34.40 8.63
N SER A 56 22.81 -33.09 8.66
CA SER A 56 23.42 -32.10 9.58
C SER A 56 24.83 -31.51 9.34
N ASN A 57 24.82 -30.17 9.47
CA ASN A 57 25.74 -29.25 10.16
C ASN A 57 26.98 -28.66 9.43
N GLY A 58 27.00 -27.32 9.38
CA GLY A 58 27.94 -26.55 10.21
C GLY A 58 29.11 -25.83 9.51
N SER A 59 29.06 -24.50 9.60
CA SER A 59 30.17 -23.61 10.03
C SER A 59 31.25 -23.14 9.03
N SER A 60 31.30 -21.81 8.87
CA SER A 60 32.47 -20.91 9.04
C SER A 60 33.73 -21.07 8.17
N SER A 61 34.11 -20.01 7.44
CA SER A 61 35.42 -19.33 7.60
C SER A 61 35.71 -18.31 6.48
N SER A 62 36.07 -17.11 6.95
CA SER A 62 36.97 -16.07 6.43
C SER A 62 37.92 -16.37 5.27
N TYR A 63 38.09 -15.36 4.41
CA TYR A 63 39.40 -14.97 3.85
C TYR A 63 39.59 -13.44 3.84
N HIS A 64 40.83 -13.06 4.16
CA HIS A 64 41.43 -11.73 4.31
C HIS A 64 41.73 -11.01 2.98
N ASN A 65 41.65 -9.65 3.00
CA ASN A 65 42.58 -8.57 2.55
C ASN A 65 43.47 -8.71 1.26
N PRO A 66 44.01 -7.61 0.63
CA PRO A 66 44.47 -6.35 1.25
C PRO A 66 44.30 -5.02 0.46
N HIS A 67 44.79 -3.99 1.14
CA HIS A 67 44.88 -2.53 0.95
C HIS A 67 45.95 -2.05 -0.07
N VAL A 68 45.73 -0.93 -0.79
CA VAL A 68 46.77 0.05 -1.21
C VAL A 68 46.22 1.50 -1.19
N GLN A 69 47.05 2.43 -0.73
CA GLN A 69 46.85 3.87 -0.47
C GLN A 69 47.09 4.75 -1.71
N SER A 70 46.65 6.03 -1.71
CA SER A 70 47.56 7.20 -1.81
C SER A 70 46.86 8.59 -1.83
N SER A 71 47.40 9.54 -1.03
CA SER A 71 47.59 11.02 -1.24
C SER A 71 46.36 11.96 -1.47
N THR A 72 46.26 13.21 -0.97
CA THR A 72 47.25 14.23 -0.53
C THR A 72 46.56 15.40 0.23
N ALA A 73 47.38 16.27 0.86
CA ALA A 73 47.07 17.23 1.92
C ALA A 73 46.96 18.73 1.51
N GLY A 74 46.59 19.59 2.50
CA GLY A 74 46.81 21.05 2.59
C GLY A 74 45.62 21.91 2.11
N THR A 75 45.19 23.03 2.70
CA THR A 75 45.80 23.98 3.66
C THR A 75 44.72 25.01 4.10
N SER A 76 44.71 25.46 5.36
CA SER A 76 44.13 26.75 5.87
C SER A 76 45.29 27.74 6.09
N PRO A 77 45.16 29.10 6.28
CA PRO A 77 44.28 29.78 7.28
C PRO A 77 43.91 31.30 7.05
N LYS A 78 43.31 31.94 8.10
CA LYS A 78 43.21 33.39 8.48
C LYS A 78 41.99 34.18 7.97
N ASP A 79 41.43 35.21 8.63
CA ASP A 79 41.36 35.76 10.01
C ASP A 79 40.28 36.91 9.98
N ILE A 80 39.48 37.04 11.05
CA ILE A 80 38.95 38.25 11.74
C ILE A 80 38.26 39.39 10.94
N ASP A 81 36.98 39.71 11.25
CA ASP A 81 36.58 40.97 11.95
C ASP A 81 35.14 40.92 12.50
N ALA A 82 34.93 41.61 13.62
CA ALA A 82 33.70 41.73 14.38
C ALA A 82 33.04 43.10 14.16
N SER A 83 31.72 43.15 14.12
CA SER A 83 30.99 44.35 14.54
C SER A 83 29.61 44.04 15.08
N SER A 84 29.37 44.69 16.20
CA SER A 84 28.32 44.56 17.21
C SER A 84 26.95 45.04 16.79
N THR A 85 25.88 44.38 17.26
CA THR A 85 24.68 45.10 17.72
C THR A 85 24.03 44.35 18.89
N LYS A 86 23.92 45.07 20.02
CA LYS A 86 23.20 44.68 21.23
C LYS A 86 21.70 44.56 20.96
N TYR A 87 21.06 43.49 21.45
CA TYR A 87 19.74 43.58 22.07
C TYR A 87 19.65 42.62 23.25
N GLN A 88 19.16 43.14 24.37
CA GLN A 88 19.01 42.46 25.66
C GLN A 88 17.73 41.61 25.70
N GLY A 89 17.84 40.43 26.32
CA GLY A 89 16.90 39.98 27.36
C GLY A 89 15.79 38.98 26.98
N ARG A 90 15.96 37.70 27.34
CA ARG A 90 15.04 36.94 28.21
C ARG A 90 15.65 35.60 28.68
N SER A 91 15.51 35.31 29.98
CA SER A 91 15.89 34.04 30.65
C SER A 91 15.18 32.80 30.08
N PRO A 92 15.73 31.58 30.30
CA PRO A 92 15.42 30.39 29.48
C PRO A 92 14.07 29.76 29.83
N ALA A 93 13.25 29.53 28.81
CA ALA A 93 12.05 28.71 28.90
C ALA A 93 12.42 27.21 28.87
N ALA A 94 11.70 26.43 29.67
CA ALA A 94 11.84 25.00 29.87
C ALA A 94 11.92 24.19 28.54
N PRO A 95 12.59 23.02 28.53
CA PRO A 95 12.65 22.18 27.35
C PRO A 95 11.23 21.76 26.93
N PRO A 96 10.86 21.87 25.64
CA PRO A 96 9.59 21.34 25.17
C PRO A 96 9.58 19.82 25.37
N ALA A 97 8.44 19.33 25.85
CA ALA A 97 8.12 17.90 25.93
C ALA A 97 8.48 17.17 24.62
N PRO A 98 8.83 15.87 24.66
CA PRO A 98 9.20 15.12 23.47
C PRO A 98 8.09 15.24 22.44
N GLN A 99 8.41 15.95 21.36
CA GLN A 99 7.56 16.10 20.20
C GLN A 99 7.41 14.70 19.59
N VAL A 100 6.33 14.01 19.93
CA VAL A 100 5.86 12.86 19.16
C VAL A 100 5.80 13.34 17.72
N MET A 101 6.62 12.75 16.86
CA MET A 101 6.71 13.11 15.45
C MET A 101 5.31 13.10 14.85
N ALA A 102 4.70 14.28 14.69
CA ALA A 102 3.45 14.42 13.99
C ALA A 102 3.74 14.11 12.53
N THR A 103 3.48 12.87 12.11
CA THR A 103 3.28 12.58 10.70
C THR A 103 2.13 13.48 10.28
N SER A 104 2.42 14.52 9.49
CA SER A 104 1.42 15.46 8.99
C SER A 104 0.34 14.68 8.22
N SER A 105 -0.77 14.35 8.88
CA SER A 105 -1.89 13.66 8.25
C SER A 105 -2.66 14.69 7.44
N CYS A 106 -2.30 14.81 6.16
CA CYS A 106 -3.07 15.65 5.25
C CYS A 106 -4.52 15.17 5.22
N PRO A 107 -5.51 16.00 5.62
CA PRO A 107 -6.91 15.58 5.66
C PRO A 107 -7.44 15.15 4.29
N ALA A 108 -6.80 15.63 3.21
CA ALA A 108 -7.11 15.28 1.84
C ALA A 108 -6.58 13.89 1.42
N CYS A 109 -5.50 13.43 2.04
CA CYS A 109 -4.75 12.24 1.62
C CYS A 109 -5.14 10.97 2.40
N THR A 110 -5.99 11.08 3.42
CA THR A 110 -6.34 9.95 4.29
C THR A 110 -7.85 9.85 4.41
N ALA A 111 -8.38 8.64 4.20
CA ALA A 111 -9.73 8.33 4.63
C ALA A 111 -9.78 8.27 6.16
N GLN A 112 -10.79 8.87 6.79
CA GLN A 112 -11.04 8.68 8.21
C GLN A 112 -11.65 7.29 8.41
N ILE A 113 -11.00 6.45 9.23
CA ILE A 113 -11.52 5.13 9.60
C ILE A 113 -11.99 5.25 11.07
N PRO A 114 -13.17 4.70 11.42
CA PRO A 114 -13.68 4.80 12.78
C PRO A 114 -12.78 4.06 13.78
N PHE A 115 -12.78 4.55 15.02
CA PHE A 115 -12.22 3.83 16.15
C PHE A 115 -13.21 2.79 16.66
N ILE A 116 -12.70 1.63 17.03
CA ILE A 116 -13.43 0.54 17.64
C ILE A 116 -12.93 0.31 19.07
N THR A 117 -13.84 -0.11 19.94
CA THR A 117 -13.53 -0.52 21.32
C THR A 117 -13.40 -2.03 21.35
N ILE A 118 -12.29 -2.52 21.90
CA ILE A 118 -12.02 -3.94 22.06
C ILE A 118 -12.05 -4.26 23.54
N THR A 119 -12.98 -5.12 23.93
CA THR A 119 -13.10 -5.65 25.28
C THR A 119 -12.28 -6.94 25.37
N ASN A 120 -11.24 -6.92 26.19
CA ASN A 120 -10.42 -8.08 26.48
C ASN A 120 -11.20 -9.09 27.36
N PRO A 121 -10.80 -10.37 27.40
CA PRO A 121 -11.44 -11.38 28.24
C PRO A 121 -11.42 -11.06 29.75
N ASP A 122 -10.49 -10.22 30.20
CA ASP A 122 -10.37 -9.73 31.58
C ASP A 122 -11.31 -8.55 31.89
N GLY A 123 -12.12 -8.11 30.92
CA GLY A 123 -13.03 -6.98 31.04
C GLY A 123 -12.38 -5.61 30.83
N SER A 124 -11.07 -5.54 30.56
CA SER A 124 -10.41 -4.28 30.20
C SER A 124 -10.78 -3.86 28.78
N GLU A 125 -11.01 -2.56 28.58
CA GLU A 125 -11.34 -1.99 27.27
C GLU A 125 -10.21 -1.10 26.77
N TRP A 126 -9.92 -1.19 25.48
CA TRP A 126 -9.03 -0.27 24.80
C TRP A 126 -9.58 0.08 23.41
N THR A 127 -9.21 1.25 22.91
CA THR A 127 -9.68 1.77 21.62
C THR A 127 -8.58 1.76 20.59
N GLN A 128 -8.89 1.36 19.36
CA GLN A 128 -7.98 1.45 18.22
C GLN A 128 -8.73 1.80 16.95
N GLU A 129 -8.05 2.46 16.02
CA GLU A 129 -8.57 2.66 14.68
C GLU A 129 -8.81 1.30 14.00
N ALA A 130 -9.99 1.12 13.40
CA ALA A 130 -10.28 -0.11 12.68
C ALA A 130 -9.27 -0.32 11.54
N LYS A 131 -9.02 -1.58 11.17
CA LYS A 131 -8.15 -1.90 10.02
C LYS A 131 -8.78 -1.46 8.69
N GLY A 132 -10.11 -1.46 8.63
CA GLY A 132 -10.88 -1.21 7.42
C GLY A 132 -12.35 -1.57 7.60
N PHE A 133 -13.07 -1.57 6.49
CA PHE A 133 -14.47 -1.95 6.38
C PHE A 133 -14.56 -3.34 5.77
N TYR A 134 -15.39 -4.21 6.34
CA TYR A 134 -15.64 -5.54 5.82
C TYR A 134 -17.14 -5.71 5.55
N THR A 135 -17.49 -6.10 4.34
CA THR A 135 -18.88 -6.33 3.93
C THR A 135 -18.96 -7.64 3.16
N SER A 136 -19.94 -8.49 3.48
CA SER A 136 -20.22 -9.71 2.69
C SER A 136 -21.31 -9.42 1.67
N ASP A 137 -21.26 -10.11 0.54
CA ASP A 137 -22.31 -10.04 -0.45
C ASP A 137 -23.61 -10.67 0.10
N GLY A 138 -24.76 -10.12 -0.29
CA GLY A 138 -26.07 -10.58 0.19
C GLY A 138 -26.63 -11.74 -0.60
N GLU A 139 -26.17 -11.93 -1.84
CA GLU A 139 -26.58 -13.03 -2.71
C GLU A 139 -25.57 -14.18 -2.66
N ASP A 140 -24.28 -13.86 -2.58
CA ASP A 140 -23.19 -14.85 -2.54
C ASP A 140 -22.40 -14.81 -1.23
N GLU A 141 -22.67 -15.74 -0.31
CA GLU A 141 -21.94 -15.85 0.98
C GLU A 141 -20.42 -16.05 0.82
N ASN A 142 -19.98 -16.48 -0.36
CA ASN A 142 -18.57 -16.71 -0.68
C ASN A 142 -17.83 -15.42 -1.09
N VAL A 143 -18.55 -14.33 -1.36
CA VAL A 143 -17.98 -13.07 -1.83
C VAL A 143 -17.93 -12.08 -0.68
N HIS A 144 -16.73 -11.57 -0.42
CA HIS A 144 -16.50 -10.57 0.62
C HIS A 144 -15.70 -9.41 0.06
N TYR A 145 -16.02 -8.21 0.53
CA TYR A 145 -15.34 -6.98 0.18
C TYR A 145 -14.64 -6.42 1.41
N PHE A 146 -13.36 -6.08 1.25
CA PHE A 146 -12.58 -5.42 2.29
C PHE A 146 -12.07 -4.07 1.78
N GLY A 147 -12.43 -3.01 2.48
CA GLY A 147 -12.02 -1.64 2.21
C GLY A 147 -11.01 -1.14 3.23
N SER A 148 -9.86 -0.63 2.80
CA SER A 148 -8.79 -0.10 3.65
C SER A 148 -8.12 1.11 2.99
N ARG A 149 -7.22 1.81 3.68
CA ARG A 149 -6.44 2.91 3.07
C ARG A 149 -5.48 2.43 1.99
N ASN A 150 -4.91 1.26 2.22
CA ASN A 150 -3.93 0.63 1.37
C ASN A 150 -4.13 -0.89 1.35
N PRO A 151 -3.76 -1.56 0.25
CA PRO A 151 -3.73 -3.01 0.22
C PRO A 151 -2.75 -3.56 1.25
N ASP A 152 -3.14 -4.64 1.94
CA ASP A 152 -2.25 -5.37 2.85
C ASP A 152 -1.14 -6.11 2.08
N ASP A 153 -1.46 -6.63 0.90
CA ASP A 153 -0.51 -7.35 0.05
C ASP A 153 0.54 -6.39 -0.57
N PRO A 154 1.84 -6.59 -0.33
CA PRO A 154 2.89 -5.73 -0.87
C PRO A 154 2.91 -5.66 -2.41
N GLN A 155 2.58 -6.75 -3.11
CA GLN A 155 2.59 -6.77 -4.57
C GLN A 155 1.45 -5.90 -5.12
N LEU A 156 0.25 -6.05 -4.55
CA LEU A 156 -0.90 -5.22 -4.90
C LEU A 156 -0.69 -3.75 -4.50
N TYR A 157 -0.08 -3.49 -3.35
CA TYR A 157 0.32 -2.15 -2.95
C TYR A 157 1.25 -1.51 -3.99
N ALA A 158 2.29 -2.23 -4.43
CA ALA A 158 3.20 -1.75 -5.46
C ALA A 158 2.48 -1.49 -6.79
N ALA A 159 1.58 -2.37 -7.22
CA ALA A 159 0.78 -2.18 -8.44
C ALA A 159 -0.11 -0.93 -8.36
N VAL A 160 -0.82 -0.72 -7.25
CA VAL A 160 -1.66 0.47 -7.02
C VAL A 160 -0.82 1.75 -6.99
N ARG A 161 0.37 1.71 -6.37
CA ARG A 161 1.28 2.86 -6.35
C ARG A 161 1.83 3.18 -7.73
N HIS A 162 2.23 2.19 -8.52
CA HIS A 162 2.64 2.39 -9.92
C HIS A 162 1.49 2.96 -10.76
N ALA A 163 0.29 2.42 -10.63
CA ALA A 163 -0.90 2.92 -11.31
C ALA A 163 -1.18 4.40 -10.98
N CYS A 164 -1.05 4.75 -9.70
CA CYS A 164 -1.24 6.10 -9.19
C CYS A 164 -0.24 7.10 -9.77
N VAL A 165 1.05 6.76 -9.79
CA VAL A 165 2.11 7.61 -10.37
C VAL A 165 1.95 7.73 -11.88
N ARG A 166 1.72 6.61 -12.58
CA ARG A 166 1.59 6.58 -14.04
C ARG A 166 0.37 7.39 -14.52
N ARG A 167 -0.75 7.31 -13.79
CA ARG A 167 -1.92 8.14 -14.07
C ARG A 167 -1.64 9.62 -13.88
N TRP A 168 -0.87 9.94 -12.85
CA TRP A 168 -0.50 11.32 -12.52
C TRP A 168 0.40 11.93 -13.61
N GLU A 169 1.41 11.21 -14.06
CA GLU A 169 2.29 11.64 -15.16
C GLU A 169 1.51 11.87 -16.45
N SER A 170 0.61 10.94 -16.80
CA SER A 170 -0.26 11.08 -17.97
C SER A 170 -1.17 12.30 -17.88
N PHE A 171 -1.70 12.63 -16.69
CA PHE A 171 -2.49 13.85 -16.48
C PHE A 171 -1.69 15.14 -16.69
N LEU A 172 -0.45 15.17 -16.20
CA LEU A 172 0.41 16.35 -16.30
C LEU A 172 0.98 16.51 -17.70
N SER A 173 1.17 15.42 -18.43
CA SER A 173 1.56 15.44 -19.83
C SER A 173 0.46 16.10 -20.67
N ILE A 174 0.80 17.20 -21.33
CA ILE A 174 -0.12 18.05 -22.11
C ILE A 174 -0.69 17.31 -23.35
N GLU A 175 -0.21 16.10 -23.63
CA GLU A 175 -0.51 15.34 -24.86
C GLU A 175 -1.75 14.44 -24.80
N PHE A 176 -2.21 13.99 -23.62
CA PHE A 176 -3.08 12.80 -23.60
C PHE A 176 -4.59 13.02 -23.55
N CYS A 177 -5.12 14.24 -23.37
CA CYS A 177 -6.55 14.53 -23.56
C CYS A 177 -6.83 16.06 -23.58
N PRO A 178 -7.30 16.65 -24.69
CA PRO A 178 -7.86 17.99 -24.66
C PRO A 178 -9.14 17.96 -23.83
N GLY A 179 -9.07 18.39 -22.57
CA GLY A 179 -10.18 18.33 -21.61
C GLY A 179 -9.79 17.85 -20.23
N ARG A 180 -8.65 17.14 -20.08
CA ARG A 180 -8.10 16.58 -18.83
C ARG A 180 -9.02 15.60 -18.07
N ASP A 181 -10.34 15.72 -18.14
CA ASP A 181 -11.32 14.90 -17.46
C ASP A 181 -11.79 13.76 -18.38
N GLY A 182 -11.78 12.53 -17.88
CA GLY A 182 -12.22 11.36 -18.63
C GLY A 182 -11.57 10.04 -18.20
N PRO A 183 -12.15 8.91 -18.65
CA PRO A 183 -11.62 7.57 -18.44
C PRO A 183 -10.42 7.28 -19.34
N VAL A 184 -9.41 6.61 -18.79
CA VAL A 184 -8.22 6.15 -19.52
C VAL A 184 -7.92 4.72 -19.08
N ILE A 185 -7.65 3.83 -20.04
CA ILE A 185 -7.07 2.50 -19.75
C ILE A 185 -5.58 2.52 -20.03
N PHE A 186 -4.81 2.02 -19.08
CA PHE A 186 -3.37 1.78 -19.23
C PHE A 186 -2.95 0.60 -18.37
N GLY A 187 -1.78 0.02 -18.62
CA GLY A 187 -1.24 -1.06 -17.81
C GLY A 187 -0.38 -2.02 -18.63
N ASP A 188 0.07 -3.08 -17.96
CA ASP A 188 0.90 -4.13 -18.53
C ASP A 188 0.59 -5.48 -17.87
N ASP A 189 1.11 -6.57 -18.43
CA ASP A 189 0.87 -7.92 -17.91
C ASP A 189 1.56 -8.19 -16.56
N LYS A 190 2.49 -7.34 -16.12
CA LYS A 190 3.26 -7.54 -14.87
C LYS A 190 2.58 -6.89 -13.67
N ASN A 191 2.08 -5.68 -13.84
CA ASN A 191 1.47 -4.83 -12.83
C ASN A 191 -0.06 -4.84 -12.90
N GLY A 192 -0.62 -5.35 -14.00
CA GLY A 192 -2.05 -5.34 -14.28
C GLY A 192 -2.50 -4.15 -15.13
N TYR A 193 -3.76 -4.20 -15.52
CA TYR A 193 -4.47 -3.22 -16.32
C TYR A 193 -5.36 -2.35 -15.42
N VAL A 194 -5.33 -1.05 -15.66
CA VAL A 194 -6.00 -0.04 -14.86
C VAL A 194 -6.94 0.76 -15.75
N LEU A 195 -8.22 0.79 -15.38
CA LEU A 195 -9.16 1.81 -15.84
C LEU A 195 -9.13 2.94 -14.83
N SER A 196 -8.83 4.16 -15.26
CA SER A 196 -8.78 5.33 -14.40
C SER A 196 -9.73 6.39 -14.90
N TYR A 197 -10.70 6.76 -14.06
CA TYR A 197 -11.57 7.90 -14.26
C TYR A 197 -11.12 9.03 -13.35
N MET A 198 -10.85 10.20 -13.92
CA MET A 198 -10.40 11.35 -13.13
C MET A 198 -11.44 12.47 -13.19
N PHE A 199 -11.61 13.12 -12.05
CA PHE A 199 -12.56 14.21 -11.87
C PHE A 199 -11.97 15.30 -10.96
N LYS A 200 -12.52 16.50 -11.12
CA LYS A 200 -12.20 17.66 -10.29
C LYS A 200 -13.31 17.84 -9.26
N LEU A 201 -12.92 18.09 -8.02
CA LEU A 201 -13.82 18.47 -6.94
C LEU A 201 -13.51 19.89 -6.52
N ARG A 202 -14.53 20.77 -6.51
CA ARG A 202 -14.37 22.15 -6.08
C ARG A 202 -14.02 22.20 -4.59
N ASP A 203 -12.97 22.94 -4.25
CA ASP A 203 -12.54 23.20 -2.87
C ASP A 203 -12.00 24.62 -2.76
N SER A 204 -12.67 25.46 -1.97
CA SER A 204 -12.29 26.87 -1.77
C SER A 204 -10.96 27.04 -1.05
N GLN A 205 -10.48 26.03 -0.33
CA GLN A 205 -9.18 26.05 0.35
C GLN A 205 -8.05 25.54 -0.54
N ALA A 206 -8.36 24.93 -1.70
CA ALA A 206 -7.36 24.43 -2.64
C ALA A 206 -6.89 25.53 -3.61
N ARG A 207 -5.62 25.47 -4.01
CA ARG A 207 -5.08 26.36 -5.04
C ARG A 207 -5.81 26.12 -6.36
N GLY A 208 -6.33 27.19 -6.97
CA GLY A 208 -7.14 27.09 -8.19
C GLY A 208 -8.56 26.55 -7.96
N GLU A 209 -9.05 26.59 -6.71
CA GLU A 209 -10.40 26.20 -6.27
C GLU A 209 -10.80 24.75 -6.57
N ASN A 210 -9.86 23.87 -6.93
CA ASN A 210 -10.16 22.51 -7.35
C ASN A 210 -9.13 21.51 -6.84
N ARG A 211 -9.61 20.32 -6.46
CA ARG A 211 -8.79 19.14 -6.17
C ARG A 211 -9.00 18.08 -7.23
N PHE A 212 -7.91 17.41 -7.59
CA PHE A 212 -7.94 16.31 -8.54
C PHE A 212 -8.03 14.98 -7.78
N TYR A 213 -9.05 14.21 -8.14
CA TYR A 213 -9.27 12.85 -7.66
C TYR A 213 -9.37 11.90 -8.84
N SER A 214 -9.08 10.63 -8.61
CA SER A 214 -9.29 9.60 -9.62
C SER A 214 -9.80 8.30 -9.00
N PHE A 215 -10.88 7.77 -9.55
CA PHE A 215 -11.25 6.38 -9.35
C PHE A 215 -10.39 5.51 -10.28
N ILE A 216 -9.83 4.45 -9.73
CA ILE A 216 -9.12 3.44 -10.49
C ILE A 216 -9.73 2.06 -10.24
N ILE A 217 -9.72 1.23 -11.28
CA ILE A 217 -10.08 -0.18 -11.22
C ILE A 217 -8.89 -0.94 -11.81
N LEU A 218 -8.22 -1.70 -10.96
CA LEU A 218 -7.08 -2.54 -11.30
C LEU A 218 -7.55 -3.99 -11.47
N MET A 219 -7.24 -4.57 -12.62
CA MET A 219 -7.56 -5.95 -12.98
C MET A 219 -6.38 -6.60 -13.71
N THR A 220 -6.25 -7.92 -13.64
CA THR A 220 -5.22 -8.65 -14.42
C THR A 220 -5.65 -8.92 -15.86
N ASP A 221 -6.96 -8.96 -16.13
CA ASP A 221 -7.51 -9.24 -17.47
C ASP A 221 -7.89 -7.95 -18.19
N ARG A 222 -7.12 -7.63 -19.25
CA ARG A 222 -7.37 -6.49 -20.12
C ARG A 222 -8.68 -6.60 -20.90
N VAL A 223 -8.97 -7.78 -21.46
CA VAL A 223 -10.10 -7.98 -22.38
C VAL A 223 -11.39 -7.80 -21.60
N TYR A 224 -11.45 -8.35 -20.39
CA TYR A 224 -12.59 -8.17 -19.50
C TYR A 224 -12.78 -6.70 -19.09
N LEU A 225 -11.69 -6.02 -18.69
CA LEU A 225 -11.75 -4.60 -18.31
C LEU A 225 -12.29 -3.71 -19.43
N VAL A 226 -11.87 -3.96 -20.68
CA VAL A 226 -12.38 -3.25 -21.86
C VAL A 226 -13.83 -3.60 -22.15
N SER A 227 -14.23 -4.87 -21.97
CA SER A 227 -15.62 -5.30 -22.16
C SER A 227 -16.58 -4.61 -21.19
N CYS A 228 -16.13 -4.37 -19.95
CA CYS A 228 -16.88 -3.65 -18.93
C CYS A 228 -16.86 -2.11 -19.09
N TRP A 229 -16.17 -1.58 -20.10
CA TRP A 229 -15.97 -0.12 -20.26
C TRP A 229 -17.27 0.67 -20.23
N GLN A 230 -18.27 0.25 -21.01
CA GLN A 230 -19.53 1.00 -21.11
C GLN A 230 -20.29 1.05 -19.78
N PHE A 231 -20.19 -0.01 -18.99
CA PHE A 231 -20.79 -0.06 -17.65
C PHE A 231 -20.01 0.77 -16.63
N LEU A 232 -18.68 0.80 -16.73
CA LEU A 232 -17.81 1.50 -15.77
C LEU A 232 -17.73 3.02 -16.02
N VAL A 233 -18.04 3.45 -17.24
CA VAL A 233 -17.97 4.87 -17.66
C VAL A 233 -19.35 5.51 -17.82
N GLY A 234 -20.38 4.72 -18.11
CA GLY A 234 -21.77 5.19 -18.31
C GLY A 234 -22.43 5.60 -17.01
#